data_AF-A0A0J6FZV2-F1
#
_entry.id   AF-A0A0J6FZV2-F1
#
_cell.length_a   1.000
_cell.length_b   1.000
_cell.length_c   1.000
_cell.angle_alpha   90.00
_cell.angle_beta   90.00
_cell.angle_gamma   90.00
#
_symmetry.space_group_name_H-M   'P 1'
#
loop_
_entity.id
_entity.type
_entity.pdbx_description
1 polymer ?
#
loop_
_entity_poly.entity_id
_entity_poly.type
_entity_poly.pdbx_seq_one_letter_code
_entity_poly.pdbx_strand_id
1 'polypeptide(L)'
;MTPERPRLHPLSNLIFASRWLQLPLYLGLIVAQGVYVFLFGKELWHLIHEAPSLGEQQIMLIVLGLIDVVMISNLLVMVIVGGYETFVSRLGLEGHPDQPEWLSHVNASVLKVKLALSIIGISSIHLLKTFIAVGALGGMPMCSPEQLASAVGTVDLKSCATLTATGVLWQTIIHGIFILSAIGIAWTDRIMSASAPARPAH
;
A
#
# COMPACT_ATOMS: atom_id res chain seq x y z
N MET A 1 -40.52 -34.71 -8.87
CA MET A 1 -40.32 -34.18 -7.50
C MET A 1 -39.48 -32.93 -7.60
N THR A 2 -40.09 -31.76 -7.50
CA THR A 2 -39.36 -30.47 -7.46
C THR A 2 -38.76 -30.31 -6.07
N PRO A 3 -37.44 -30.08 -5.93
CA PRO A 3 -36.84 -29.92 -4.60
C PRO A 3 -37.38 -28.64 -3.96
N GLU A 4 -37.98 -28.75 -2.77
CA GLU A 4 -38.30 -27.58 -1.94
C GLU A 4 -36.99 -26.84 -1.62
N ARG A 5 -36.89 -25.58 -2.04
CA ARG A 5 -35.77 -24.71 -1.64
C ARG A 5 -35.94 -24.39 -0.15
N PRO A 6 -34.96 -24.73 0.71
CA PRO A 6 -35.02 -24.37 2.13
C PRO A 6 -35.19 -22.86 2.25
N ARG A 7 -36.24 -22.39 2.93
CA ARG A 7 -36.42 -20.96 3.21
C ARG A 7 -35.31 -20.52 4.17
N LEU A 8 -34.34 -19.78 3.66
CA LEU A 8 -33.25 -19.23 4.46
C LEU A 8 -33.83 -18.30 5.54
N HIS A 9 -33.39 -18.48 6.78
CA HIS A 9 -33.78 -17.64 7.91
C HIS A 9 -33.44 -16.17 7.61
N PRO A 10 -34.27 -15.17 7.95
CA PRO A 10 -34.07 -13.77 7.57
C PRO A 10 -32.69 -13.21 7.99
N LEU A 11 -32.12 -13.68 9.10
CA LEU A 11 -30.75 -13.40 9.54
C LEU A 11 -29.67 -13.91 8.56
N SER A 12 -29.87 -15.11 8.00
CA SER A 12 -28.95 -15.68 7.01
C SER A 12 -28.97 -14.89 5.71
N ASN A 13 -30.17 -14.47 5.25
CA ASN A 13 -30.30 -13.59 4.08
C ASN A 13 -29.63 -12.23 4.29
N LEU A 14 -29.76 -11.64 5.49
CA LEU A 14 -29.12 -10.36 5.81
C LEU A 14 -27.58 -10.47 5.81
N ILE A 15 -27.04 -11.53 6.43
CA ILE A 15 -25.59 -11.82 6.42
C ILE A 15 -25.10 -12.04 4.98
N PHE A 16 -25.86 -12.79 4.16
CA PHE A 16 -25.47 -13.05 2.78
C PHE A 16 -25.53 -11.79 1.89
N ALA A 17 -26.53 -10.92 2.11
CA ALA A 17 -26.68 -9.65 1.40
C ALA A 17 -25.59 -8.63 1.77
N SER A 18 -25.02 -8.71 2.98
CA SER A 18 -23.94 -7.80 3.43
C SER A 18 -22.71 -7.78 2.51
N ARG A 19 -22.48 -8.86 1.75
CA ARG A 19 -21.39 -8.96 0.76
C ARG A 19 -21.50 -7.89 -0.33
N TRP A 20 -22.73 -7.52 -0.71
CA TRP A 20 -22.97 -6.49 -1.72
C TRP A 20 -22.60 -5.07 -1.25
N LEU A 21 -22.50 -4.85 0.07
CA LEU A 21 -22.02 -3.58 0.63
C LEU A 21 -20.53 -3.32 0.33
N GLN A 22 -19.76 -4.37 0.06
CA GLN A 22 -18.34 -4.24 -0.28
C GLN A 22 -18.11 -3.81 -1.72
N LEU A 23 -19.05 -4.11 -2.63
CA LEU A 23 -18.97 -3.71 -4.04
C LEU A 23 -18.77 -2.19 -4.24
N PRO A 24 -19.58 -1.29 -3.64
CA PRO A 24 -19.37 0.16 -3.79
C PRO A 24 -18.05 0.63 -3.18
N LEU A 25 -17.54 -0.04 -2.13
CA LEU A 25 -16.22 0.28 -1.57
C LEU A 25 -15.11 -0.03 -2.58
N TYR A 26 -15.15 -1.20 -3.23
CA TYR A 26 -14.19 -1.53 -4.28
C TYR A 26 -14.30 -0.59 -5.48
N LEU A 27 -15.51 -0.18 -5.87
CA LEU A 27 -15.69 0.84 -6.89
C LEU A 27 -15.05 2.18 -6.49
N GLY A 28 -15.23 2.60 -5.24
CA GLY A 28 -14.56 3.79 -4.70
C GLY A 28 -13.04 3.69 -4.75
N LEU A 29 -12.47 2.53 -4.41
CA LEU A 29 -11.02 2.28 -4.51
C LEU A 29 -10.51 2.33 -5.96
N ILE A 30 -11.29 1.87 -6.94
CA ILE A 30 -10.95 1.99 -8.37
C ILE A 30 -10.93 3.47 -8.79
N VAL A 31 -11.89 4.27 -8.35
CA VAL A 31 -11.90 5.72 -8.62
C VAL A 31 -10.67 6.39 -7.98
N ALA A 32 -10.35 6.05 -6.73
CA ALA A 32 -9.16 6.55 -6.05
C ALA A 32 -7.87 6.16 -6.80
N GLN A 33 -7.78 4.93 -7.31
CA GLN A 33 -6.68 4.51 -8.18
C GLN A 33 -6.57 5.39 -9.43
N GLY A 34 -7.70 5.73 -10.06
CA GLY A 34 -7.72 6.66 -11.21
C GLY A 34 -7.15 8.04 -10.88
N VAL A 35 -7.45 8.57 -9.69
CA VAL A 35 -6.87 9.82 -9.19
C VAL A 35 -5.35 9.71 -9.02
N TYR A 36 -4.86 8.58 -8.49
CA TYR A 36 -3.41 8.35 -8.37
C TYR A 36 -2.72 8.26 -9.73
N VAL A 37 -3.34 7.62 -10.73
CA VAL A 37 -2.81 7.57 -12.11
C VAL A 37 -2.72 8.98 -12.69
N PHE A 38 -3.73 9.82 -12.48
CA PHE A 38 -3.69 11.22 -12.91
C PHE A 38 -2.57 12.00 -12.20
N LEU A 39 -2.42 11.85 -10.89
CA LEU A 39 -1.35 12.49 -10.11
C LEU A 39 0.04 12.06 -10.62
N PHE A 40 0.24 10.78 -10.88
CA PHE A 40 1.46 10.25 -11.48
C PHE A 40 1.75 10.92 -12.83
N GLY A 41 0.75 11.01 -13.70
CA GLY A 41 0.90 11.68 -15.00
C GLY A 41 1.29 13.14 -14.86
N LYS A 42 0.70 13.87 -13.92
CA LYS A 42 1.04 15.28 -13.64
C LYS A 42 2.47 15.44 -13.12
N GLU A 43 2.89 14.62 -12.16
CA GLU A 43 4.27 14.66 -11.61
C GLU A 43 5.31 14.25 -12.66
N LEU A 44 4.99 13.26 -13.50
CA LEU A 44 5.86 12.85 -14.60
C LEU A 44 5.98 13.96 -15.65
N TRP A 45 4.88 14.62 -16.00
CA TRP A 45 4.89 15.75 -16.92
C TRP A 45 5.77 16.89 -16.41
N HIS A 46 5.63 17.23 -15.12
CA HIS A 46 6.45 18.23 -14.43
C HIS A 46 7.94 17.85 -14.46
N LEU A 47 8.28 16.58 -14.15
CA LEU A 47 9.65 16.09 -14.23
C LEU A 47 10.23 16.25 -15.64
N ILE A 48 9.50 15.85 -16.68
CA ILE A 48 9.98 15.88 -18.06
C ILE A 48 10.25 17.33 -18.53
N HIS A 49 9.34 18.27 -18.22
CA HIS A 49 9.44 19.64 -18.70
C HIS A 49 10.41 20.51 -17.88
N GLU A 50 10.50 20.27 -16.57
CA GLU A 50 11.34 21.08 -15.69
C GLU A 50 12.72 20.46 -15.44
N ALA A 51 12.95 19.19 -15.80
CA ALA A 51 14.24 18.50 -15.65
C ALA A 51 15.47 19.31 -16.09
N PRO A 52 15.46 20.05 -17.22
CA PRO A 52 16.62 20.85 -17.62
C PRO A 52 16.99 21.98 -16.65
N SER A 53 16.04 22.38 -15.81
CA SER A 53 16.18 23.46 -14.82
C SER A 53 16.26 22.98 -13.37
N LEU A 54 15.99 21.69 -13.12
CA LEU A 54 16.01 21.10 -11.78
C LEU A 54 17.41 20.61 -11.41
N GLY A 55 17.80 20.78 -10.15
CA GLY A 55 19.02 20.18 -9.62
C GLY A 55 18.87 18.67 -9.41
N GLU A 56 20.01 17.97 -9.31
CA GLU A 56 20.06 16.50 -9.12
C GLU A 56 19.24 16.03 -7.91
N GLN A 57 19.28 16.77 -6.79
CA GLN A 57 18.51 16.45 -5.59
C GLN A 57 17.00 16.58 -5.80
N GLN A 58 16.52 17.59 -6.54
CA GLN A 58 15.09 17.75 -6.83
C GLN A 58 14.58 16.66 -7.77
N ILE A 59 15.37 16.31 -8.78
CA ILE A 59 15.05 15.19 -9.68
C ILE A 59 14.90 13.90 -8.88
N MET A 60 15.86 13.60 -7.99
CA MET A 60 15.79 12.43 -7.10
C MET A 60 14.52 12.44 -6.23
N LEU A 61 14.14 13.58 -5.64
CA LEU A 61 12.95 13.69 -4.80
C LEU A 61 11.64 13.50 -5.58
N ILE A 62 11.55 14.03 -6.80
CA ILE A 62 10.38 13.85 -7.68
C ILE A 62 10.27 12.38 -8.10
N VAL A 63 11.38 11.76 -8.50
CA VAL A 63 11.42 10.32 -8.83
C VAL A 63 11.00 9.47 -7.63
N LEU A 64 11.48 9.79 -6.43
CA LEU A 64 11.10 9.06 -5.22
C LEU A 64 9.60 9.21 -4.88
N GLY A 65 9.01 10.36 -5.19
CA GLY A 65 7.56 10.57 -5.13
C GLY A 65 6.78 9.75 -6.17
N LEU A 66 7.26 9.69 -7.42
CA LEU A 66 6.66 8.86 -8.47
C LEU A 66 6.68 7.36 -8.09
N ILE A 67 7.78 6.89 -7.49
CA ILE A 67 7.90 5.51 -7.01
C ILE A 67 6.85 5.22 -5.93
N ASP A 68 6.66 6.13 -4.96
CA ASP A 68 5.68 5.96 -3.87
C ASP A 68 4.24 5.79 -4.41
N VAL A 69 3.84 6.62 -5.37
CA VAL A 69 2.52 6.52 -6.03
C VAL A 69 2.34 5.15 -6.71
N VAL A 70 3.37 4.63 -7.38
CA VAL A 70 3.33 3.31 -8.02
C VAL A 70 3.22 2.20 -6.97
N MET A 71 3.94 2.29 -5.86
CA MET A 71 3.86 1.27 -4.81
C MET A 71 2.48 1.21 -4.16
N ILE A 72 1.89 2.37 -3.84
CA ILE A 72 0.52 2.45 -3.31
C ILE A 72 -0.47 1.87 -4.32
N SER A 73 -0.30 2.20 -5.60
CA SER A 73 -1.13 1.70 -6.70
C SER A 73 -1.11 0.17 -6.81
N ASN A 74 0.06 -0.45 -6.62
CA ASN A 74 0.20 -1.91 -6.65
C ASN A 74 -0.50 -2.59 -5.46
N LEU A 75 -0.41 -1.99 -4.26
CA LEU A 75 -1.17 -2.46 -3.11
C LEU A 75 -2.68 -2.34 -3.31
N LEU A 76 -3.14 -1.21 -3.82
CA LEU A 76 -4.57 -0.98 -4.07
C LEU A 76 -5.14 -2.04 -5.01
N VAL A 77 -4.44 -2.35 -6.11
CA VAL A 77 -4.86 -3.42 -7.03
C VAL A 77 -4.92 -4.77 -6.32
N MET A 78 -3.91 -5.10 -5.51
CA MET A 78 -3.89 -6.34 -4.73
C MET A 78 -5.08 -6.43 -3.75
N VAL A 79 -5.43 -5.33 -3.09
CA VAL A 79 -6.55 -5.24 -2.14
C VAL A 79 -7.90 -5.33 -2.86
N ILE A 80 -8.06 -4.63 -3.98
CA ILE A 80 -9.31 -4.62 -4.76
C ILE A 80 -9.61 -6.02 -5.29
N VAL A 81 -8.67 -6.62 -6.02
CA VAL A 81 -8.88 -7.91 -6.69
C VAL A 81 -8.97 -9.04 -5.67
N GLY A 82 -8.03 -9.11 -4.72
CA GLY A 82 -8.02 -10.15 -3.69
C GLY A 82 -9.22 -10.06 -2.73
N GLY A 83 -9.62 -8.84 -2.37
CA GLY A 83 -10.81 -8.60 -1.56
C GLY A 83 -12.10 -8.98 -2.29
N TYR A 84 -12.23 -8.57 -3.55
CA TYR A 84 -13.38 -8.91 -4.38
C TYR A 84 -13.53 -10.42 -4.58
N GLU A 85 -12.44 -11.11 -4.90
CA GLU A 85 -12.42 -12.57 -5.06
C GLU A 85 -12.81 -13.30 -3.76
N THR A 86 -12.26 -12.84 -2.63
CA THR A 86 -12.46 -13.48 -1.31
C THR A 86 -13.89 -13.28 -0.80
N PHE A 87 -14.42 -12.06 -0.93
CA PHE A 87 -15.64 -11.69 -0.20
C PHE A 87 -16.87 -11.43 -1.10
N VAL A 88 -16.72 -11.10 -2.38
CA VAL A 88 -17.89 -10.80 -3.25
C VAL A 88 -18.17 -11.95 -4.21
N SER A 89 -17.29 -12.21 -5.18
CA SER A 89 -17.48 -13.29 -6.14
C SER A 89 -16.15 -13.81 -6.66
N ARG A 90 -16.06 -15.13 -6.86
CA ARG A 90 -14.93 -15.73 -7.58
C ARG A 90 -14.91 -15.19 -9.01
N LEU A 91 -13.76 -14.71 -9.47
CA LEU A 91 -13.63 -14.03 -10.76
C LEU A 91 -13.66 -14.97 -11.97
N GLY A 92 -13.56 -16.29 -11.78
CA GLY A 92 -13.81 -17.29 -12.85
C GLY A 92 -12.89 -17.18 -14.07
N LEU A 93 -11.65 -16.71 -13.89
CA LEU A 93 -10.69 -16.40 -14.96
C LEU A 93 -9.81 -17.59 -15.39
N GLU A 94 -10.24 -18.83 -15.17
CA GLU A 94 -9.45 -20.03 -15.47
C GLU A 94 -9.15 -20.13 -16.98
N GLY A 95 -7.88 -19.96 -17.37
CA GLY A 95 -7.42 -20.09 -18.76
C GLY A 95 -7.49 -18.81 -19.60
N HIS A 96 -7.71 -17.63 -19.01
CA HIS A 96 -7.63 -16.35 -19.72
C HIS A 96 -6.17 -15.89 -19.89
N PRO A 97 -5.74 -15.37 -21.07
CA PRO A 97 -4.36 -14.91 -21.28
C PRO A 97 -3.92 -13.80 -20.30
N ASP A 98 -4.85 -12.97 -19.85
CA ASP A 98 -4.61 -11.92 -18.84
C ASP A 98 -4.84 -12.39 -17.39
N GLN A 99 -4.98 -13.70 -17.14
CA GLN A 99 -5.10 -14.20 -15.76
C GLN A 99 -3.77 -13.96 -15.04
N PRO A 100 -3.78 -13.20 -13.94
CA PRO A 100 -2.54 -13.01 -13.21
C PRO A 100 -2.10 -14.31 -12.54
N GLU A 101 -0.82 -14.66 -12.64
CA GLU A 101 -0.27 -15.92 -12.08
C GLU A 101 -0.46 -16.03 -10.54
N TRP A 102 -0.65 -14.89 -9.86
CA TRP A 102 -0.99 -14.84 -8.43
C TRP A 102 -2.43 -15.22 -8.11
N LEU A 103 -3.31 -15.34 -9.10
CA LEU A 103 -4.76 -15.61 -8.98
C LEU A 103 -5.09 -17.10 -9.26
N SER A 104 -4.29 -17.82 -10.06
CA SER A 104 -4.51 -19.24 -10.38
C SER A 104 -3.98 -20.20 -9.32
N HIS A 105 -3.00 -19.78 -8.52
CA HIS A 105 -2.46 -20.50 -7.37
C HIS A 105 -2.43 -19.53 -6.17
N VAL A 106 -3.60 -19.29 -5.56
CA VAL A 106 -3.65 -18.50 -4.33
C VAL A 106 -3.33 -19.41 -3.15
N ASN A 107 -2.05 -19.77 -2.97
CA ASN A 107 -1.59 -20.24 -1.68
C ASN A 107 -1.66 -19.04 -0.72
N ALA A 108 -2.55 -19.11 0.28
CA ALA A 108 -2.77 -18.04 1.25
C ALA A 108 -1.48 -17.55 1.91
N SER A 109 -0.45 -18.39 1.99
CA SER A 109 0.88 -18.03 2.47
C SER A 109 1.64 -17.10 1.51
N VAL A 110 1.61 -17.37 0.20
CA VAL A 110 2.28 -16.54 -0.83
C VAL A 110 1.64 -15.16 -0.92
N LEU A 111 0.31 -15.07 -0.78
CA LEU A 111 -0.40 -13.79 -0.79
C LEU A 111 -0.04 -12.93 0.42
N LYS A 112 0.07 -13.53 1.62
CA LYS A 112 0.49 -12.83 2.84
C LYS A 112 1.92 -12.31 2.75
N VAL A 113 2.84 -13.12 2.23
CA VAL A 113 4.25 -12.71 2.05
C VAL A 113 4.37 -11.57 1.04
N LYS A 114 3.65 -11.64 -0.09
CA LYS A 114 3.66 -10.56 -1.09
C LYS A 114 3.12 -9.24 -0.52
N LEU A 115 2.02 -9.30 0.24
CA LEU A 115 1.46 -8.13 0.91
C LEU A 115 2.45 -7.52 1.91
N ALA A 116 3.07 -8.35 2.77
CA ALA A 116 4.03 -7.89 3.77
C ALA A 116 5.26 -7.25 3.11
N LEU A 117 5.78 -7.84 2.03
CA LEU A 117 6.91 -7.28 1.28
C LEU A 117 6.57 -5.93 0.65
N SER A 118 5.38 -5.80 0.06
CA SER A 118 4.92 -4.53 -0.50
C SER A 118 4.77 -3.43 0.55
N ILE A 119 4.26 -3.76 1.76
CA ILE A 119 4.13 -2.80 2.87
C ILE A 119 5.52 -2.36 3.38
N ILE A 120 6.48 -3.29 3.52
CA ILE A 120 7.86 -2.96 3.88
C ILE A 120 8.47 -2.02 2.85
N GLY A 121 8.35 -2.34 1.56
CA GLY A 121 8.93 -1.53 0.49
C GLY A 121 8.39 -0.09 0.47
N ILE A 122 7.08 0.10 0.66
CA ILE A 122 6.48 1.45 0.77
C ILE A 122 7.08 2.20 1.96
N SER A 123 7.11 1.54 3.12
CA SER A 123 7.65 2.14 4.34
C SER A 123 9.14 2.52 4.19
N SER A 124 9.95 1.70 3.48
CA SER A 124 11.36 2.00 3.19
C SER A 124 11.53 3.24 2.31
N ILE A 125 10.74 3.36 1.24
CA ILE A 125 10.82 4.49 0.31
C ILE A 125 10.39 5.79 0.98
N HIS A 126 9.34 5.73 1.80
CA HIS A 126 8.91 6.87 2.59
C HIS A 126 9.99 7.31 3.58
N LEU A 127 10.69 6.36 4.22
CA LEU A 127 11.80 6.65 5.13
C LEU A 127 12.98 7.27 4.39
N LEU A 128 13.36 6.72 3.23
CA LEU A 128 14.43 7.26 2.40
C LEU A 128 14.13 8.71 1.97
N LYS A 129 12.88 9.01 1.59
CA LYS A 129 12.45 10.36 1.23
C LYS A 129 12.59 11.33 2.40
N THR A 130 12.14 10.92 3.58
CA THR A 130 12.27 11.71 4.81
C THR A 130 13.74 11.97 5.16
N PHE A 131 14.60 10.95 5.08
CA PHE A 131 16.04 11.09 5.39
C PHE A 131 16.76 12.02 4.42
N ILE A 132 16.50 11.90 3.11
CA ILE A 132 17.07 12.79 2.10
C ILE A 132 16.58 14.23 2.32
N ALA A 133 15.29 14.42 2.61
CA ALA A 133 14.73 15.73 2.89
C ALA A 133 15.35 16.38 4.14
N VAL A 134 15.50 15.64 5.24
CA VAL A 134 16.17 16.14 6.45
C VAL A 134 17.65 16.45 6.20
N GLY A 135 18.36 15.61 5.44
CA GLY A 135 19.74 15.85 5.04
C GLY A 135 19.92 17.12 4.20
N ALA A 136 18.97 17.42 3.31
CA ALA A 136 18.94 18.65 2.53
C ALA A 136 18.62 19.90 3.37
N LEU A 137 17.90 19.73 4.50
CA LEU A 137 17.54 20.80 5.43
C LEU A 137 18.57 21.05 6.54
N GLY A 138 19.74 20.38 6.51
CA GLY A 138 20.76 20.32 7.57
C GLY A 138 21.39 21.63 8.09
N GLY A 139 20.80 22.78 7.80
CA GLY A 139 21.17 24.10 8.32
C GLY A 139 20.01 24.96 8.85
N MET A 140 18.76 24.48 8.85
CA MET A 140 17.60 25.26 9.32
C MET A 140 17.22 24.95 10.78
N PRO A 141 16.89 25.96 11.61
CA PRO A 141 16.44 25.75 12.99
C PRO A 141 15.09 25.02 13.04
N MET A 142 14.88 24.22 14.10
CA MET A 142 13.61 23.54 14.37
C MET A 142 12.56 24.54 14.84
N CYS A 143 11.32 24.47 14.31
CA CYS A 143 10.25 25.35 14.79
C CYS A 143 9.87 24.99 16.24
N SER A 144 9.81 25.97 17.15
CA SER A 144 9.20 25.81 18.47
C SER A 144 7.65 25.81 18.35
N PRO A 145 6.91 25.23 19.31
CA PRO A 145 5.43 25.22 19.27
C PRO A 145 4.80 26.62 19.16
N GLU A 146 5.46 27.65 19.69
CA GLU A 146 5.05 29.06 19.60
C GLU A 146 5.20 29.64 18.18
N GLN A 147 6.19 29.15 17.41
CA GLN A 147 6.41 29.55 16.02
C GLN A 147 5.41 28.90 15.05
N LEU A 148 4.95 27.67 15.35
CA LEU A 148 3.91 27.00 14.58
C LEU A 148 2.54 27.65 14.76
N ALA A 149 2.24 28.13 15.97
CA ALA A 149 0.99 28.83 16.27
C ALA A 149 0.92 30.25 15.64
N SER A 150 2.08 30.90 15.45
CA SER A 150 2.19 32.22 14.82
C SER A 150 2.27 32.18 13.28
N ALA A 151 2.45 31.00 12.68
CA ALA A 151 2.44 30.78 11.23
C ALA A 151 1.04 30.91 10.57
N VAL A 152 0.00 31.24 11.35
CA VAL A 152 -1.39 31.37 10.86
C VAL A 152 -1.66 32.71 10.15
N GLY A 153 -0.72 33.66 10.11
CA GLY A 153 -1.03 35.03 9.68
C GLY A 153 -0.27 35.60 8.48
N THR A 154 1.01 35.31 8.30
CA THR A 154 1.84 36.01 7.30
C THR A 154 2.96 35.14 6.76
N VAL A 155 3.07 35.16 5.44
CA VAL A 155 4.05 34.52 4.56
C VAL A 155 5.50 34.67 5.06
N ASP A 156 6.15 33.57 5.47
CA ASP A 156 7.30 32.98 4.76
C ASP A 156 7.66 31.62 5.41
N LEU A 157 7.15 30.52 4.85
CA LEU A 157 7.35 29.15 5.34
C LEU A 157 8.80 28.64 5.21
N LYS A 158 9.77 29.50 4.90
CA LYS A 158 11.14 29.15 4.49
C LYS A 158 12.19 29.10 5.60
N SER A 159 11.85 29.44 6.85
CA SER A 159 12.87 29.65 7.90
C SER A 159 13.02 28.52 8.93
N CYS A 160 12.14 27.52 8.95
CA CYS A 160 12.25 26.41 9.92
C CYS A 160 11.74 25.08 9.37
N ALA A 161 12.40 23.98 9.75
CA ALA A 161 12.03 22.65 9.29
C ALA A 161 10.82 22.10 10.07
N THR A 162 9.80 21.62 9.36
CA THR A 162 8.61 20.95 9.94
C THR A 162 8.81 19.45 10.15
N LEU A 163 9.94 18.89 9.69
CA LEU A 163 10.34 17.50 9.89
C LEU A 163 11.03 17.36 11.25
N THR A 164 10.38 16.67 12.19
CA THR A 164 10.93 16.47 13.54
C THR A 164 11.83 15.25 13.60
N ALA A 165 12.96 15.36 14.32
CA ALA A 165 13.81 14.21 14.66
C ALA A 165 12.98 13.10 15.34
N THR A 166 11.99 13.50 16.15
CA THR A 166 11.00 12.60 16.75
C THR A 166 10.17 11.84 15.70
N GLY A 167 9.70 12.53 14.65
CA GLY A 167 8.98 11.91 13.54
C GLY A 167 9.83 10.90 12.77
N VAL A 168 11.08 11.26 12.44
CA VAL A 168 12.02 10.34 11.77
C VAL A 168 12.35 9.12 12.65
N LEU A 169 12.53 9.34 13.95
CA LEU A 169 12.77 8.27 14.92
C LEU A 169 11.59 7.27 14.94
N TRP A 170 10.36 7.77 15.10
CA TRP A 170 9.17 6.92 15.12
C TRP A 170 8.95 6.20 13.78
N GLN A 171 9.20 6.86 12.65
CA GLN A 171 9.14 6.24 11.33
C GLN A 171 10.15 5.10 11.19
N THR A 172 11.37 5.28 11.71
CA THR A 172 12.41 4.24 11.73
C THR A 172 12.03 3.06 12.62
N ILE A 173 11.47 3.33 13.80
CA ILE A 173 10.99 2.29 14.72
C ILE A 173 9.86 1.48 14.06
N ILE A 174 8.86 2.14 13.49
CA ILE A 174 7.73 1.49 12.80
C ILE A 174 8.25 0.64 11.63
N HIS A 175 9.21 1.15 10.86
CA HIS A 175 9.81 0.40 9.76
C HIS A 175 10.52 -0.88 10.25
N GLY A 176 11.29 -0.77 11.34
CA GLY A 176 11.91 -1.93 11.99
C GLY A 176 10.88 -2.97 12.43
N ILE A 177 9.74 -2.52 12.99
CA ILE A 177 8.64 -3.42 13.38
C ILE A 177 8.04 -4.13 12.17
N PHE A 178 7.85 -3.45 11.03
CA PHE A 178 7.37 -4.10 9.81
C PHE A 178 8.32 -5.18 9.29
N ILE A 179 9.63 -4.92 9.30
CA ILE A 179 10.64 -5.91 8.92
C ILE A 179 10.57 -7.14 9.84
N LEU A 180 10.56 -6.92 11.16
CA LEU A 180 10.44 -8.00 12.14
C LEU A 180 9.15 -8.80 11.95
N SER A 181 8.04 -8.13 11.64
CA SER A 181 6.76 -8.77 11.36
C SER A 181 6.82 -9.68 10.12
N ALA A 182 7.42 -9.22 9.02
CA ALA A 182 7.54 -10.06 7.82
C ALA A 182 8.46 -11.26 8.04
N ILE A 183 9.55 -11.11 8.80
CA ILE A 183 10.40 -12.22 9.21
C ILE A 183 9.57 -13.23 10.04
N GLY A 184 8.74 -12.75 10.97
CA GLY A 184 7.82 -13.59 11.75
C GLY A 184 6.82 -14.36 10.87
N ILE A 185 6.24 -13.71 9.87
CA ILE A 185 5.31 -14.35 8.91
C ILE A 185 6.03 -15.43 8.10
N ALA A 186 7.23 -15.13 7.57
CA ALA A 186 8.01 -16.11 6.82
C ALA A 186 8.45 -17.30 7.68
N TRP A 187 8.79 -17.05 8.96
CA TRP A 187 9.18 -18.10 9.89
C TRP A 187 8.00 -19.00 10.29
N THR A 188 6.83 -18.42 10.58
CA THR A 188 5.63 -19.22 10.89
C THR A 188 5.20 -20.07 9.69
N ASP A 189 5.26 -19.51 8.48
CA ASP A 189 4.95 -20.26 7.25
C ASP A 189 5.91 -21.43 7.02
N ARG A 190 7.21 -21.23 7.26
CA ARG A 190 8.22 -22.30 7.20
C ARG A 190 7.93 -23.43 8.19
N ILE A 191 7.52 -23.12 9.42
CA ILE A 191 7.20 -24.14 10.44
C ILE A 191 5.95 -24.93 10.04
N MET A 192 4.92 -24.24 9.56
CA MET A 192 3.69 -24.89 9.08
C MET A 192 3.96 -25.80 7.89
N SER A 193 4.81 -25.37 6.95
CA SER A 193 5.20 -26.15 5.78
C SER A 193 6.05 -27.38 6.13
N ALA A 194 6.94 -27.25 7.13
CA ALA A 194 7.78 -28.36 7.61
C ALA A 194 7.01 -29.44 8.37
N SER A 195 5.78 -29.16 8.81
CA SER A 195 4.93 -30.08 9.57
C SER A 195 3.99 -30.92 8.69
N ALA A 196 4.03 -30.76 7.37
CA ALA A 196 3.18 -31.50 6.44
C ALA A 196 3.68 -32.96 6.26
N PRO A 197 2.83 -33.99 6.44
CA PRO A 197 3.24 -35.38 6.25
C PRO A 197 3.69 -35.65 4.82
N ALA A 198 4.80 -36.36 4.65
CA ALA A 198 5.26 -36.81 3.33
C ALA A 198 4.17 -37.64 2.65
N ARG A 199 3.71 -37.18 1.49
CA ARG A 199 2.68 -37.84 0.69
C ARG A 199 3.25 -39.16 0.17
N PRO A 200 2.60 -40.33 0.38
CA PRO A 200 3.11 -41.60 -0.12
C PRO A 200 3.12 -41.56 -1.65
N ALA A 201 4.27 -41.94 -2.23
CA ALA A 201 4.44 -42.08 -3.66
C ALA A 201 3.58 -43.25 -4.16
N HIS A 202 2.70 -42.98 -5.13
CA HIS A 202 2.03 -43.97 -5.95
C HIS A 202 2.50 -43.81 -7.39
#